data_AF-A0A1D6H408-F1
#
_entry.id   AF-A0A1D6H408-F1
#
_cell.length_a   1.000
_cell.length_b   1.000
_cell.length_c   1.000
_cell.angle_alpha   90.00
_cell.angle_beta   90.00
_cell.angle_gamma   90.00
#
_symmetry.space_group_name_H-M   'P 1'
#
loop_
_entity.id
_entity.type
_entity.pdbx_description
1 polymer ?
#
loop_
_entity_poly.entity_id
_entity_poly.type
_entity_poly.pdbx_seq_one_letter_code
_entity_poly.pdbx_strand_id
1 'polypeptide(L)'
;MSGHGDTATSVLLHGNIVLNTYNEPNVYLTQVLSVTLDKWSDSEVDSMIEVGGNSQANAIYEAFIPEGYQKPHSDSTQEEREKFIRSKYELQEFLKPSLRIVSHQPSDSGKHAGNASHSDGSKSQVGMIEFIGILNVKVIGGTNLAIRDMSSSDPYVVLTLGQQKAQTSVINGNLNPVWNEELKLSVPQQYGPLKLQVFDHDMVSKDDLMGEAEIDLQTMINAAAAFGDPELLGDIQIGRWLKSEDNALVRDSAVVVSGGKVKQGMALKLQHTESGELELEMEWMPLNV
;
A
#
# COMPACT_ATOMS: atom_id res chain seq x y z
N MET A 1 -46.14 -7.40 1.03
CA MET A 1 -45.26 -6.78 2.04
C MET A 1 -43.91 -7.47 1.94
N SER A 2 -42.96 -6.86 1.25
CA SER A 2 -41.54 -7.21 1.34
C SER A 2 -40.79 -5.88 1.38
N GLY A 3 -40.50 -5.42 2.60
CA GLY A 3 -39.73 -4.21 2.84
C GLY A 3 -38.33 -4.42 2.29
N HIS A 4 -38.01 -3.72 1.21
CA HIS A 4 -36.63 -3.55 0.78
C HIS A 4 -36.09 -2.42 1.65
N GLY A 5 -35.19 -2.78 2.59
CA GLY A 5 -34.53 -1.81 3.45
C GLY A 5 -33.48 -1.04 2.66
N ASP A 6 -33.75 0.22 2.38
CA ASP A 6 -32.77 1.14 1.80
C ASP A 6 -31.55 1.24 2.73
N THR A 7 -30.38 0.87 2.22
CA THR A 7 -29.13 0.89 2.99
C THR A 7 -28.38 2.19 2.69
N ALA A 8 -28.33 3.11 3.65
CA ALA A 8 -27.47 4.28 3.56
C ALA A 8 -26.01 3.80 3.48
N THR A 9 -25.31 4.20 2.41
CA THR A 9 -23.95 3.75 2.14
C THR A 9 -23.00 4.95 2.25
N SER A 10 -21.87 4.74 2.92
CA SER A 10 -20.82 5.73 3.05
C SER A 10 -19.45 5.08 2.86
N VAL A 11 -18.57 5.74 2.13
CA VAL A 11 -17.18 5.29 1.92
C VAL A 11 -16.25 6.50 1.95
N LEU A 12 -15.05 6.29 2.48
CA LEU A 12 -13.99 7.29 2.55
C LEU A 12 -13.11 7.14 1.31
N LEU A 13 -13.12 8.14 0.43
CA LEU A 13 -12.29 8.19 -0.78
C LEU A 13 -11.49 9.48 -0.76
N HIS A 14 -10.17 9.39 -0.88
CA HIS A 14 -9.25 10.54 -0.90
C HIS A 14 -9.43 11.52 0.30
N GLY A 15 -9.82 11.02 1.46
CA GLY A 15 -10.06 11.85 2.66
C GLY A 15 -11.42 12.55 2.71
N ASN A 16 -12.31 12.32 1.74
CA ASN A 16 -13.68 12.84 1.73
C ASN A 16 -14.69 11.73 2.10
N ILE A 17 -15.69 12.08 2.91
CA ILE A 17 -16.83 11.20 3.27
C ILE A 17 -17.93 11.42 2.24
N VAL A 18 -18.24 10.42 1.43
CA VAL A 18 -19.33 10.50 0.44
C VAL A 18 -20.54 9.71 0.96
N LEU A 19 -21.71 10.34 1.00
CA LEU A 19 -22.99 9.75 1.40
C LEU A 19 -23.87 9.58 0.17
N ASN A 20 -24.46 8.41 -0.06
CA ASN A 20 -25.52 8.28 -1.06
C ASN A 20 -26.73 7.52 -0.49
N THR A 21 -27.92 8.05 -0.76
CA THR A 21 -29.22 7.41 -0.49
C THR A 21 -30.01 7.36 -1.78
N TYR A 22 -30.30 6.16 -2.28
CA TYR A 22 -31.16 5.97 -3.44
C TYR A 22 -32.60 5.79 -2.99
N ASN A 23 -33.53 6.54 -3.58
CA ASN A 23 -34.94 6.19 -3.62
C ASN A 23 -35.51 6.66 -4.96
N GLU A 24 -36.13 5.75 -5.71
CA GLU A 24 -36.89 6.05 -6.94
C GLU A 24 -38.34 5.63 -6.71
N PRO A 25 -39.38 6.32 -7.25
CA PRO A 25 -39.36 7.51 -8.11
C PRO A 25 -40.12 8.71 -7.50
N ASN A 26 -39.77 9.92 -7.96
CA ASN A 26 -40.31 11.25 -7.63
C ASN A 26 -39.60 12.01 -6.48
N VAL A 27 -38.57 12.77 -6.90
CA VAL A 27 -38.05 14.05 -6.36
C VAL A 27 -38.70 14.54 -5.07
N TYR A 28 -37.91 14.76 -4.00
CA TYR A 28 -37.66 16.09 -3.39
C TYR A 28 -36.44 16.01 -2.45
N LEU A 29 -35.62 17.07 -2.53
CA LEU A 29 -34.33 17.29 -1.86
C LEU A 29 -34.32 17.02 -0.34
N THR A 30 -33.18 16.51 0.14
CA THR A 30 -32.71 16.80 1.51
C THR A 30 -31.24 17.19 1.47
N GLN A 31 -30.96 18.39 1.99
CA GLN A 31 -29.66 19.08 1.95
C GLN A 31 -28.56 18.24 2.62
N VAL A 32 -27.46 18.02 1.89
CA VAL A 32 -26.22 17.42 2.38
C VAL A 32 -25.26 18.54 2.79
N LEU A 33 -24.84 18.54 4.06
CA LEU A 33 -23.85 19.48 4.58
C LEU A 33 -22.43 18.88 4.47
N SER A 34 -21.93 18.73 3.23
CA SER A 34 -20.55 19.09 2.80
C SER A 34 -20.10 18.43 1.49
N VAL A 35 -20.26 19.19 0.40
CA VAL A 35 -19.36 19.45 -0.76
C VAL A 35 -18.43 18.34 -1.28
N THR A 36 -18.93 17.46 -2.14
CA THR A 36 -18.57 17.33 -3.58
C THR A 36 -18.94 15.94 -4.08
N LEU A 37 -19.67 15.89 -5.20
CA LEU A 37 -20.02 14.71 -6.03
C LEU A 37 -21.34 13.99 -5.67
N ASP A 38 -22.44 14.55 -6.17
CA ASP A 38 -23.72 13.84 -6.36
C ASP A 38 -23.71 12.89 -7.58
N LYS A 39 -22.56 12.76 -8.27
CA LYS A 39 -22.36 11.86 -9.42
C LYS A 39 -20.99 11.23 -9.32
N TRP A 40 -20.98 9.91 -9.33
CA TRP A 40 -19.76 9.11 -9.39
C TRP A 40 -19.33 9.00 -10.85
N SER A 41 -18.04 9.16 -11.10
CA SER A 41 -17.45 8.77 -12.39
C SER A 41 -17.38 7.25 -12.50
N ASP A 42 -17.44 6.73 -13.72
CA ASP A 42 -17.30 5.28 -13.96
C ASP A 42 -16.00 4.74 -13.36
N SER A 43 -14.92 5.54 -13.36
CA SER A 43 -13.66 5.20 -12.70
C SER A 43 -13.74 5.07 -11.17
N GLU A 44 -14.53 5.90 -10.49
CA GLU A 44 -14.71 5.78 -9.03
C GLU A 44 -15.58 4.57 -8.67
N VAL A 45 -16.53 4.23 -9.55
CA VAL A 45 -17.33 3.01 -9.44
C VAL A 45 -16.44 1.78 -9.67
N ASP A 46 -15.58 1.81 -10.69
CA ASP A 46 -14.64 0.73 -10.98
C ASP A 46 -13.62 0.55 -9.85
N SER A 47 -13.07 1.63 -9.28
CA SER A 47 -12.21 1.54 -8.08
C SER A 47 -12.94 0.96 -6.88
N MET A 48 -14.24 1.24 -6.71
CA MET A 48 -15.05 0.63 -5.64
C MET A 48 -15.29 -0.87 -5.89
N ILE A 49 -15.49 -1.28 -7.14
CA ILE A 49 -15.63 -2.69 -7.53
C ILE A 49 -14.29 -3.42 -7.35
N GLU A 50 -13.18 -2.76 -7.66
CA GLU A 50 -11.81 -3.27 -7.56
C GLU A 50 -11.41 -3.57 -6.10
N VAL A 51 -11.88 -2.79 -5.12
CA VAL A 51 -11.69 -3.07 -3.69
C VAL A 51 -12.68 -4.09 -3.10
N GLY A 52 -13.48 -4.78 -3.93
CA GLY A 52 -14.45 -5.80 -3.50
C GLY A 52 -15.84 -5.28 -3.14
N GLY A 53 -16.14 -4.03 -3.49
CA GLY A 53 -17.44 -3.40 -3.30
C GLY A 53 -17.79 -3.12 -1.84
N ASN A 54 -19.03 -2.68 -1.64
CA ASN A 54 -19.53 -2.21 -0.34
C ASN A 54 -19.46 -3.29 0.76
N SER A 55 -19.54 -4.56 0.38
CA SER A 55 -19.43 -5.69 1.30
C SER A 55 -18.03 -5.80 1.92
N GLN A 56 -16.99 -5.59 1.11
CA GLN A 56 -15.60 -5.63 1.55
C GLN A 56 -15.25 -4.37 2.34
N ALA A 57 -15.74 -3.20 1.92
CA ALA A 57 -15.60 -1.97 2.69
C ALA A 57 -16.25 -2.08 4.08
N ASN A 58 -17.43 -2.69 4.18
CA ASN A 58 -18.08 -2.94 5.47
C ASN A 58 -17.35 -4.00 6.30
N ALA A 59 -16.79 -5.04 5.67
CA ALA A 59 -15.95 -6.02 6.35
C ALA A 59 -14.68 -5.42 6.97
N ILE A 60 -14.26 -4.24 6.53
CA ILE A 60 -13.12 -3.48 7.06
C ILE A 60 -13.59 -2.47 8.11
N TYR A 61 -14.49 -1.55 7.71
CA TYR A 61 -14.90 -0.41 8.55
C TYR A 61 -16.01 -0.72 9.56
N GLU A 62 -16.68 -1.88 9.46
CA GLU A 62 -17.69 -2.36 10.42
C GLU A 62 -17.29 -3.69 11.07
N ALA A 63 -16.03 -4.12 10.89
CA ALA A 63 -15.52 -5.40 11.34
C ALA A 63 -15.75 -5.68 12.84
N PHE A 64 -15.80 -4.63 13.66
CA PHE A 64 -15.97 -4.70 15.12
C PHE A 64 -17.07 -3.75 15.60
N ILE A 65 -18.29 -3.90 15.10
CA ILE A 65 -19.46 -3.27 15.74
C ILE A 65 -19.64 -3.90 17.15
N PRO A 66 -19.61 -3.11 18.24
CA PRO A 66 -19.78 -3.63 19.59
C PRO A 66 -21.11 -4.35 19.79
N GLU A 67 -21.10 -5.42 20.59
CA GLU A 67 -22.28 -6.23 20.87
C GLU A 67 -23.40 -5.37 21.49
N GLY A 68 -24.57 -5.35 20.86
CA GLY A 68 -25.72 -4.51 21.26
C GLY A 68 -25.84 -3.15 20.55
N TYR A 69 -24.89 -2.79 19.69
CA TYR A 69 -24.99 -1.58 18.85
C TYR A 69 -25.87 -1.86 17.62
N GLN A 70 -26.98 -1.14 17.45
CA GLN A 70 -27.86 -1.30 16.29
C GLN A 70 -27.48 -0.35 15.15
N LYS A 71 -27.32 -0.92 13.94
CA LYS A 71 -27.09 -0.15 12.72
C LYS A 71 -28.38 0.63 12.37
N PRO A 72 -28.29 1.94 12.11
CA PRO A 72 -29.47 2.73 11.77
C PRO A 72 -30.09 2.26 10.45
N HIS A 73 -31.41 2.35 10.36
CA HIS A 73 -32.24 1.91 9.24
C HIS A 73 -32.91 3.12 8.53
N SER A 74 -33.65 2.86 7.45
CA SER A 74 -34.28 3.89 6.60
C SER A 74 -35.34 4.76 7.31
N ASP A 75 -35.80 4.34 8.48
CA ASP A 75 -36.71 5.04 9.39
C ASP A 75 -36.01 5.63 10.64
N SER A 76 -34.72 5.39 10.82
CA SER A 76 -33.95 5.99 11.93
C SER A 76 -33.88 7.51 11.81
N THR A 77 -33.84 8.15 12.97
CA THR A 77 -33.73 9.61 13.06
C THR A 77 -32.40 10.10 12.50
N GLN A 78 -32.35 11.37 12.12
CA GLN A 78 -31.13 12.00 11.61
C GLN A 78 -29.97 11.92 12.63
N GLU A 79 -30.29 12.12 13.91
CA GLU A 79 -29.31 12.06 15.00
C GLU A 79 -28.67 10.67 15.16
N GLU A 80 -29.46 9.60 15.03
CA GLU A 80 -28.96 8.22 15.09
C GLU A 80 -28.02 7.89 13.93
N ARG A 81 -28.33 8.40 12.72
CA ARG A 81 -27.50 8.21 11.53
C ARG A 81 -26.18 8.96 11.63
N GLU A 82 -26.22 10.21 12.06
CA GLU A 82 -25.03 11.04 12.25
C GLU A 82 -24.10 10.43 13.29
N LYS A 83 -24.66 9.95 14.41
CA LYS A 83 -23.89 9.26 15.44
C LYS A 83 -23.17 8.03 14.90
N PHE A 84 -23.85 7.19 14.12
CA PHE A 84 -23.24 6.01 13.52
C PHE A 84 -22.13 6.36 12.52
N ILE A 85 -22.36 7.35 11.66
CA ILE A 85 -21.38 7.79 10.67
C ILE A 85 -20.12 8.33 11.37
N ARG A 86 -20.27 9.15 12.41
CA ARG A 86 -19.14 9.67 13.18
C ARG A 86 -18.38 8.55 13.89
N SER A 87 -19.07 7.62 14.55
CA SER A 87 -18.45 6.43 15.14
C SER A 87 -17.68 5.60 14.13
N LYS A 88 -18.19 5.44 12.90
CA LYS A 88 -17.58 4.62 11.86
C LYS A 88 -16.35 5.26 11.21
N TYR A 89 -16.43 6.54 10.83
CA TYR A 89 -15.39 7.18 10.00
C TYR A 89 -14.53 8.20 10.73
N GLU A 90 -15.11 8.97 11.65
CA GLU A 90 -14.39 10.03 12.39
C GLU A 90 -13.69 9.45 13.61
N LEU A 91 -14.42 8.70 14.44
CA LEU A 91 -13.90 8.08 15.67
C LEU A 91 -13.34 6.68 15.43
N GLN A 92 -13.69 6.07 14.29
CA GLN A 92 -13.18 4.76 13.85
C GLN A 92 -13.36 3.65 14.91
N GLU A 93 -14.46 3.71 15.66
CA GLU A 93 -14.74 2.83 16.80
C GLU A 93 -14.94 1.37 16.37
N PHE A 94 -15.40 1.16 15.13
CA PHE A 94 -15.71 -0.16 14.56
C PHE A 94 -14.54 -0.80 13.81
N LEU A 95 -13.41 -0.08 13.70
CA LEU A 95 -12.16 -0.61 13.17
C LEU A 95 -11.39 -1.34 14.28
N LYS A 96 -10.59 -2.35 13.88
CA LYS A 96 -9.58 -2.95 14.77
C LYS A 96 -8.73 -1.83 15.38
N PRO A 97 -8.38 -1.88 16.67
CA PRO A 97 -7.54 -0.85 17.30
C PRO A 97 -6.25 -0.54 16.51
N SER A 98 -5.68 -1.55 15.85
CA SER A 98 -4.49 -1.44 14.98
C SER A 98 -4.71 -0.74 13.63
N LEU A 99 -5.96 -0.45 13.25
CA LEU A 99 -6.35 0.23 12.00
C LEU A 99 -6.92 1.64 12.26
N ARG A 100 -6.98 2.09 13.51
CA ARG A 100 -7.53 3.41 13.87
C ARG A 100 -6.50 4.51 13.57
N ILE A 101 -6.88 5.43 12.69
CA ILE A 101 -6.16 6.65 12.35
C ILE A 101 -6.44 7.67 13.45
N VAL A 102 -5.51 7.83 14.40
CA VAL A 102 -5.62 8.87 15.44
C VAL A 102 -5.38 10.24 14.81
N SER A 103 -6.47 10.94 14.47
CA SER A 103 -6.45 12.36 14.17
C SER A 103 -6.02 13.14 15.43
N HIS A 104 -4.76 13.56 15.50
CA HIS A 104 -4.37 14.64 16.41
C HIS A 104 -5.03 15.92 15.91
N GLN A 105 -6.08 16.37 16.60
CA GLN A 105 -6.65 17.70 16.35
C GLN A 105 -5.69 18.79 16.87
N PRO A 106 -5.46 19.87 16.11
CA PRO A 106 -4.76 21.03 16.60
C PRO A 106 -5.71 21.85 17.48
N SER A 107 -5.38 21.97 18.77
CA SER A 107 -6.02 22.93 19.66
C SER A 107 -5.50 24.33 19.35
N ASP A 108 -6.35 25.17 18.76
CA ASP A 108 -6.13 26.62 18.66
C ASP A 108 -6.62 27.31 19.95
N SER A 109 -5.73 28.05 20.61
CA SER A 109 -6.10 29.26 21.35
C SER A 109 -4.86 30.08 21.76
N GLY A 110 -4.64 31.20 21.07
CA GLY A 110 -4.48 32.52 21.73
C GLY A 110 -3.18 32.89 22.45
N LYS A 111 -2.33 33.66 21.74
CA LYS A 111 -1.53 34.86 22.13
C LYS A 111 -1.30 35.16 23.62
N HIS A 112 -0.03 35.30 24.04
CA HIS A 112 0.61 36.58 24.41
C HIS A 112 2.09 36.42 24.88
N ALA A 113 2.81 37.53 24.79
CA ALA A 113 4.25 37.75 24.84
C ALA A 113 4.99 37.41 26.15
N GLY A 114 6.30 37.17 26.05
CA GLY A 114 7.24 37.30 27.17
C GLY A 114 8.58 36.59 26.96
N ASN A 115 9.67 37.36 26.97
CA ASN A 115 11.07 36.92 26.97
C ASN A 115 11.38 35.83 28.01
N ALA A 116 12.25 34.87 27.65
CA ALA A 116 13.59 34.73 28.24
C ALA A 116 14.26 33.43 27.78
N SER A 117 15.56 33.56 27.54
CA SER A 117 16.57 32.52 27.34
C SER A 117 16.42 31.31 28.26
N HIS A 118 16.48 30.11 27.69
CA HIS A 118 17.31 29.03 28.23
C HIS A 118 17.65 28.02 27.13
N SER A 119 18.95 27.75 27.02
CA SER A 119 19.53 26.63 26.30
C SER A 119 18.97 25.31 26.80
N ASP A 120 18.34 24.54 25.93
CA ASP A 120 18.21 23.10 26.16
C ASP A 120 18.40 22.34 24.86
N GLY A 121 19.25 21.32 24.93
CA GLY A 121 19.67 20.53 23.80
C GLY A 121 18.48 19.76 23.24
N SER A 122 18.18 19.97 21.96
CA SER A 122 17.21 19.17 21.23
C SER A 122 17.64 17.71 21.21
N LYS A 123 17.19 16.92 22.19
CA LYS A 123 17.02 15.48 22.02
C LYS A 123 15.93 15.31 20.99
N SER A 124 16.34 15.00 19.77
CA SER A 124 15.47 14.54 18.69
C SER A 124 14.59 13.41 19.24
N GLN A 125 13.28 13.64 19.32
CA GLN A 125 12.33 12.54 19.45
C GLN A 125 12.41 11.74 18.15
N VAL A 126 13.23 10.69 18.16
CA VAL A 126 13.20 9.64 17.13
C VAL A 126 11.86 8.93 17.32
N GLY A 127 10.88 9.24 16.47
CA GLY A 127 9.68 8.43 16.37
C GLY A 127 10.07 6.99 16.06
N MET A 128 9.66 6.04 16.89
CA MET A 128 9.91 4.62 16.64
C MET A 128 9.12 4.23 15.38
N ILE A 129 9.81 3.76 14.34
CA ILE A 129 9.16 3.22 13.14
C ILE A 129 8.73 1.79 13.47
N GLU A 130 7.41 1.54 13.41
CA GLU A 130 6.86 0.19 13.54
C GLU A 130 6.91 -0.55 12.19
N PHE A 131 7.32 -1.82 12.25
CA PHE A 131 7.44 -2.69 11.08
C PHE A 131 6.41 -3.82 11.15
N ILE A 132 5.77 -4.11 10.03
CA ILE A 132 4.72 -5.14 9.89
C ILE A 132 5.27 -6.49 9.41
N GLY A 133 6.52 -6.52 8.95
CA GLY A 133 7.15 -7.75 8.44
C GLY A 133 8.54 -7.51 7.87
N ILE A 134 9.13 -8.59 7.38
CA ILE A 134 10.40 -8.62 6.66
C ILE A 134 10.14 -9.09 5.23
N LEU A 135 10.67 -8.34 4.27
CA LEU A 135 10.71 -8.72 2.86
C LEU A 135 12.12 -9.24 2.55
N ASN A 136 12.23 -10.50 2.13
CA ASN A 136 13.46 -11.04 1.57
C ASN A 136 13.37 -10.97 0.04
N VAL A 137 14.28 -10.24 -0.59
CA VAL A 137 14.32 -10.04 -2.04
C VAL A 137 15.55 -10.73 -2.57
N LYS A 138 15.34 -11.82 -3.31
CA LYS A 138 16.40 -12.50 -4.06
C LYS A 138 16.52 -11.88 -5.44
N VAL A 139 17.57 -11.09 -5.65
CA VAL A 139 17.94 -10.56 -6.96
C VAL A 139 18.66 -11.68 -7.73
N ILE A 140 18.00 -12.25 -8.73
CA ILE A 140 18.51 -13.44 -9.44
C ILE A 140 19.52 -13.00 -10.51
N GLY A 141 19.11 -12.12 -11.41
CA GLY A 141 19.95 -11.70 -12.53
C GLY A 141 19.39 -10.54 -13.33
N GLY A 142 20.22 -10.01 -14.22
CA GLY A 142 19.86 -9.03 -15.23
C GLY A 142 20.05 -9.61 -16.63
N THR A 143 19.28 -9.14 -17.60
CA THR A 143 19.41 -9.53 -19.01
C THR A 143 19.45 -8.30 -19.90
N ASN A 144 20.41 -8.27 -20.83
CA ASN A 144 20.57 -7.22 -21.83
C ASN A 144 20.55 -5.79 -21.21
N LEU A 145 21.28 -5.62 -20.11
CA LEU A 145 21.41 -4.34 -19.44
C LEU A 145 22.12 -3.32 -20.34
N ALA A 146 21.87 -2.04 -20.07
CA ALA A 146 22.44 -0.93 -20.83
C ALA A 146 23.98 -0.87 -20.74
N ILE A 147 24.62 -0.32 -21.77
CA ILE A 147 26.07 -0.05 -21.75
C ILE A 147 26.29 1.36 -21.22
N ARG A 148 27.13 1.53 -20.19
CA ARG A 148 27.56 2.84 -19.68
C ARG A 148 29.09 3.03 -19.73
N ASP A 149 29.87 1.95 -19.86
CA ASP A 149 31.28 2.02 -20.25
C ASP A 149 31.52 1.89 -21.76
N MET A 150 32.80 1.86 -22.18
CA MET A 150 33.23 1.75 -23.59
C MET A 150 32.57 0.60 -24.37
N SER A 151 32.30 -0.53 -23.73
CA SER A 151 31.72 -1.71 -24.39
C SER A 151 30.87 -2.62 -23.49
N SER A 152 30.76 -2.31 -22.20
CA SER A 152 30.06 -3.09 -21.19
C SER A 152 29.59 -2.17 -20.05
N SER A 153 29.20 -2.76 -18.93
CA SER A 153 29.06 -2.14 -17.61
C SER A 153 29.44 -3.14 -16.51
N ASP A 154 29.64 -2.62 -15.31
CA ASP A 154 29.88 -3.28 -14.03
C ASP A 154 28.62 -3.16 -13.13
N PRO A 155 27.51 -3.85 -13.46
CA PRO A 155 26.22 -3.58 -12.82
C PRO A 155 26.11 -4.08 -11.37
N TYR A 156 25.36 -3.32 -10.58
CA TYR A 156 24.79 -3.74 -9.29
C TYR A 156 23.38 -3.17 -9.10
N VAL A 157 22.59 -3.79 -8.22
CA VAL A 157 21.19 -3.38 -7.96
C VAL A 157 21.08 -2.78 -6.57
N VAL A 158 20.43 -1.62 -6.47
CA VAL A 158 20.05 -0.97 -5.21
C VAL A 158 18.54 -1.11 -5.02
N LEU A 159 18.16 -1.72 -3.90
CA LEU A 159 16.79 -1.80 -3.40
C LEU A 159 16.54 -0.66 -2.42
N THR A 160 15.46 0.10 -2.59
CA THR A 160 15.06 1.16 -1.66
C THR A 160 13.61 0.98 -1.22
N LEU A 161 13.39 0.93 0.10
CA LEU A 161 12.06 0.91 0.71
C LEU A 161 11.98 1.94 1.84
N GLY A 162 11.27 3.05 1.59
CA GLY A 162 11.27 4.20 2.48
C GLY A 162 12.68 4.76 2.66
N GLN A 163 13.21 4.69 3.89
CA GLN A 163 14.57 5.15 4.23
C GLN A 163 15.61 4.03 4.15
N GLN A 164 15.21 2.78 3.95
CA GLN A 164 16.12 1.65 3.90
C GLN A 164 16.68 1.46 2.51
N LYS A 165 17.97 1.13 2.44
CA LYS A 165 18.67 0.74 1.23
C LYS A 165 19.44 -0.55 1.45
N ALA A 166 19.38 -1.45 0.49
CA ALA A 166 20.21 -2.64 0.40
C ALA A 166 20.71 -2.78 -1.03
N GLN A 167 21.86 -3.40 -1.25
CA GLN A 167 22.42 -3.53 -2.59
C GLN A 167 23.14 -4.86 -2.78
N THR A 168 23.19 -5.34 -4.03
CA THR A 168 23.96 -6.51 -4.42
C THR A 168 25.46 -6.20 -4.49
N SER A 169 26.28 -7.23 -4.68
CA SER A 169 27.64 -7.04 -5.18
C SER A 169 27.65 -6.53 -6.63
N VAL A 170 28.79 -5.98 -7.02
CA VAL A 170 29.10 -5.53 -8.38
C VAL A 170 29.60 -6.72 -9.19
N ILE A 171 29.09 -6.89 -10.41
CA ILE A 171 29.59 -7.90 -11.36
C ILE A 171 30.23 -7.18 -12.54
N ASN A 172 31.55 -7.30 -12.68
CA ASN A 172 32.29 -6.53 -13.67
C ASN A 172 32.09 -7.05 -15.10
N GLY A 173 31.97 -6.14 -16.06
CA GLY A 173 32.07 -6.40 -17.49
C GLY A 173 30.97 -7.32 -18.01
N ASN A 174 29.74 -7.23 -17.47
CA ASN A 174 28.68 -8.17 -17.81
C ASN A 174 27.29 -7.52 -17.85
N LEU A 175 26.70 -7.45 -19.04
CA LEU A 175 25.32 -6.98 -19.25
C LEU A 175 24.23 -8.04 -18.99
N ASN A 176 24.64 -9.26 -18.65
CA ASN A 176 23.76 -10.36 -18.25
C ASN A 176 24.24 -10.95 -16.90
N PRO A 177 24.32 -10.12 -15.85
CA PRO A 177 24.84 -10.53 -14.55
C PRO A 177 23.90 -11.54 -13.88
N VAL A 178 24.49 -12.48 -13.15
CA VAL A 178 23.77 -13.43 -12.29
C VAL A 178 24.24 -13.19 -10.86
N TRP A 179 23.49 -12.39 -10.11
CA TRP A 179 23.83 -12.06 -8.71
C TRP A 179 23.45 -13.22 -7.77
N ASN A 180 22.23 -13.74 -7.88
CA ASN A 180 21.68 -14.72 -6.93
C ASN A 180 21.84 -14.31 -5.46
N GLU A 181 21.66 -13.03 -5.17
CA GLU A 181 21.85 -12.46 -3.84
C GLU A 181 20.52 -12.18 -3.14
N GLU A 182 20.45 -12.52 -1.85
CA GLU A 182 19.30 -12.27 -0.99
C GLU A 182 19.51 -11.02 -0.13
N LEU A 183 18.61 -10.05 -0.27
CA LEU A 183 18.63 -8.77 0.44
C LEU A 183 17.37 -8.64 1.30
N LYS A 184 17.53 -8.26 2.57
CA LYS A 184 16.42 -8.15 3.51
C LYS A 184 16.09 -6.70 3.83
N LEU A 185 14.80 -6.37 3.78
CA LEU A 185 14.26 -5.06 4.13
C LEU A 185 13.13 -5.22 5.14
N SER A 186 13.08 -4.38 6.16
CA SER A 186 11.94 -4.33 7.08
C SER A 186 10.81 -3.52 6.44
N VAL A 187 9.58 -4.01 6.42
CA VAL A 187 8.46 -3.29 5.82
C VAL A 187 7.74 -2.47 6.90
N PRO A 188 7.78 -1.13 6.84
CA PRO A 188 7.08 -0.28 7.81
C PRO A 188 5.56 -0.37 7.64
N GLN A 189 4.79 0.04 8.65
CA GLN A 189 3.33 0.07 8.55
C GLN A 189 2.83 0.94 7.38
N GLN A 190 3.49 2.07 7.15
CA GLN A 190 3.32 2.90 5.96
C GLN A 190 4.46 2.64 5.00
N TYR A 191 4.24 1.74 4.05
CA TYR A 191 5.20 1.43 2.99
C TYR A 191 4.77 2.07 1.67
N GLY A 192 5.76 2.55 0.92
CA GLY A 192 5.59 2.88 -0.49
C GLY A 192 6.00 1.70 -1.38
N PRO A 193 6.16 1.94 -2.69
CA PRO A 193 6.70 0.93 -3.58
C PRO A 193 8.14 0.55 -3.19
N LEU A 194 8.51 -0.69 -3.44
CA LEU A 194 9.91 -1.11 -3.43
C LEU A 194 10.54 -0.62 -4.74
N LYS A 195 11.50 0.30 -4.65
CA LYS A 195 12.24 0.81 -5.81
C LYS A 195 13.47 -0.06 -6.04
N LEU A 196 13.72 -0.37 -7.31
CA LEU A 196 14.91 -1.07 -7.79
C LEU A 196 15.62 -0.17 -8.79
N GLN A 197 16.90 0.07 -8.58
CA GLN A 197 17.73 0.85 -9.48
C GLN A 197 18.98 0.07 -9.81
N VAL A 198 19.29 -0.06 -11.09
CA VAL A 198 20.52 -0.68 -11.56
C VAL A 198 21.53 0.42 -11.84
N PHE A 199 22.74 0.28 -11.33
CA PHE A 199 23.82 1.24 -11.53
C PHE A 199 25.05 0.56 -12.12
N ASP A 200 25.81 1.32 -12.91
CA ASP A 200 27.15 0.95 -13.36
C ASP A 200 28.18 1.46 -12.35
N HIS A 201 29.02 0.58 -11.82
CA HIS A 201 30.01 0.96 -10.83
C HIS A 201 31.25 1.59 -11.48
N ASP A 202 31.52 2.86 -11.17
CA ASP A 202 32.68 3.58 -11.66
C ASP A 202 33.75 3.75 -10.57
N MET A 203 35.00 3.43 -10.89
CA MET A 203 36.10 3.61 -9.93
C MET A 203 36.46 5.08 -9.67
N VAL A 204 36.13 5.99 -10.59
CA VAL A 204 36.64 7.38 -10.60
C VAL A 204 35.51 8.41 -10.67
N SER A 205 34.38 8.07 -11.29
CA SER A 205 33.20 8.92 -11.45
C SER A 205 32.09 8.52 -10.47
N LYS A 206 30.98 9.25 -10.54
CA LYS A 206 29.74 8.83 -9.90
C LYS A 206 29.09 7.76 -10.77
N ASP A 207 28.69 6.66 -10.15
CA ASP A 207 27.98 5.56 -10.77
C ASP A 207 26.76 6.00 -11.61
N ASP A 208 26.69 5.47 -12.82
CA ASP A 208 25.68 5.82 -13.83
C ASP A 208 24.42 4.97 -13.68
N LEU A 209 23.24 5.59 -13.80
CA LEU A 209 21.97 4.86 -13.75
C LEU A 209 21.77 4.06 -15.05
N MET A 210 21.53 2.76 -14.90
CA MET A 210 21.29 1.81 -15.99
C MET A 210 19.81 1.45 -16.17
N GLY A 211 18.94 1.97 -15.31
CA GLY A 211 17.49 1.83 -15.37
C GLY A 211 16.88 1.56 -14.00
N GLU A 212 15.56 1.67 -13.92
CA GLU A 212 14.83 1.48 -12.66
C GLU A 212 13.46 0.80 -12.85
N ALA A 213 12.95 0.23 -11.76
CA ALA A 213 11.62 -0.34 -11.70
C ALA A 213 11.03 -0.16 -10.29
N GLU A 214 9.71 -0.17 -10.18
CA GLU A 214 8.99 -0.14 -8.90
C GLU A 214 8.10 -1.37 -8.77
N ILE A 215 8.05 -1.94 -7.57
CA ILE A 215 7.18 -3.07 -7.20
C ILE A 215 6.15 -2.60 -6.18
N ASP A 216 4.87 -2.84 -6.48
CA ASP A 216 3.80 -2.67 -5.50
C ASP A 216 3.72 -3.89 -4.56
N LEU A 217 4.00 -3.66 -3.28
CA LEU A 217 3.97 -4.69 -2.25
C LEU A 217 2.54 -5.00 -1.75
N GLN A 218 1.57 -4.12 -2.02
CA GLN A 218 0.20 -4.27 -1.51
C GLN A 218 -0.43 -5.59 -1.96
N THR A 219 -0.24 -5.96 -3.23
CA THR A 219 -0.79 -7.21 -3.78
C THR A 219 -0.32 -8.44 -3.00
N MET A 220 0.99 -8.52 -2.69
CA MET A 220 1.58 -9.64 -1.95
C MET A 220 1.14 -9.65 -0.48
N ILE A 221 1.21 -8.49 0.19
CA ILE A 221 0.95 -8.36 1.62
C ILE A 221 -0.55 -8.56 1.93
N ASN A 222 -1.43 -7.99 1.10
CA ASN A 222 -2.88 -8.15 1.27
C ASN A 222 -3.31 -9.60 1.02
N ALA A 223 -2.74 -10.26 -0.01
CA ALA A 223 -2.97 -11.68 -0.24
C ALA A 223 -2.50 -12.51 0.96
N ALA A 224 -1.29 -12.27 1.49
CA ALA A 224 -0.81 -12.97 2.67
C ALA A 224 -1.75 -12.79 3.88
N ALA A 225 -2.17 -11.55 4.15
CA ALA A 225 -3.05 -11.24 5.28
C ALA A 225 -4.45 -11.87 5.16
N ALA A 226 -4.98 -12.02 3.94
CA ALA A 226 -6.30 -12.61 3.70
C ALA A 226 -6.34 -14.13 3.92
N PHE A 227 -5.23 -14.83 3.69
CA PHE A 227 -5.17 -16.29 3.76
C PHE A 227 -4.66 -16.84 5.11
N GLY A 228 -4.14 -15.97 5.99
CA GLY A 228 -3.75 -16.34 7.35
C GLY A 228 -2.36 -17.00 7.43
N ASP A 229 -2.24 -18.08 8.18
CA ASP A 229 -0.96 -18.75 8.43
C ASP A 229 -0.52 -19.59 7.20
N PRO A 230 0.57 -19.19 6.49
CA PRO A 230 1.03 -19.91 5.31
C PRO A 230 1.55 -21.31 5.62
N GLU A 231 1.96 -21.62 6.86
CA GLU A 231 2.42 -22.97 7.23
C GLU A 231 1.30 -24.01 7.23
N LEU A 232 0.04 -23.56 7.36
CA LEU A 232 -1.14 -24.41 7.31
C LEU A 232 -1.68 -24.61 5.89
N LEU A 233 -1.13 -23.89 4.91
CA LEU A 233 -1.54 -23.94 3.52
C LEU A 233 -0.64 -24.91 2.73
N GLY A 234 -1.26 -25.67 1.84
CA GLY A 234 -0.51 -26.40 0.80
C GLY A 234 -0.02 -25.45 -0.29
N ASP A 235 0.72 -25.97 -1.27
CA ASP A 235 1.14 -25.18 -2.43
C ASP A 235 -0.09 -24.63 -3.18
N ILE A 236 -0.29 -23.31 -3.12
CA ILE A 236 -1.47 -22.63 -3.66
C ILE A 236 -1.13 -21.22 -4.14
N GLN A 237 -1.81 -20.76 -5.18
CA GLN A 237 -1.78 -19.36 -5.56
C GLN A 237 -2.79 -18.55 -4.76
N ILE A 238 -2.32 -17.52 -4.05
CA ILE A 238 -3.14 -16.66 -3.16
C ILE A 238 -3.38 -15.26 -3.75
N GLY A 239 -2.66 -14.89 -4.80
CA GLY A 239 -2.80 -13.59 -5.44
C GLY A 239 -2.12 -13.54 -6.80
N ARG A 240 -2.25 -12.40 -7.48
CA ARG A 240 -1.58 -12.13 -8.76
C ARG A 240 -1.47 -10.64 -8.98
N TRP A 241 -0.28 -10.18 -9.34
CA TRP A 241 -0.05 -8.85 -9.88
C TRP A 241 -0.09 -8.92 -11.41
N LEU A 242 -1.07 -8.26 -12.01
CA LEU A 242 -1.31 -8.31 -13.45
C LEU A 242 -0.35 -7.38 -14.18
N LYS A 243 0.21 -7.86 -15.29
CA LYS A 243 0.98 -6.99 -16.18
C LYS A 243 0.04 -5.96 -16.81
N SER A 244 0.42 -4.69 -16.74
CA SER A 244 -0.31 -3.58 -17.34
C SER A 244 0.62 -2.66 -18.13
N GLU A 245 0.18 -1.48 -18.55
CA GLU A 245 1.03 -0.50 -19.24
C GLU A 245 1.74 0.46 -18.27
N ASP A 246 1.20 0.59 -17.06
CA ASP A 246 1.67 1.48 -15.99
C ASP A 246 2.61 0.80 -14.99
N ASN A 247 2.92 -0.50 -15.18
CA ASN A 247 3.87 -1.21 -14.34
C ASN A 247 5.04 -1.82 -15.13
N ALA A 248 6.09 -2.21 -14.40
CA ALA A 248 7.31 -2.73 -14.98
C ALA A 248 7.26 -4.24 -15.29
N LEU A 249 6.13 -4.93 -15.05
CA LEU A 249 6.06 -6.38 -15.25
C LEU A 249 6.23 -6.74 -16.74
N VAL A 250 7.09 -7.73 -17.00
CA VAL A 250 7.19 -8.37 -18.34
C VAL A 250 6.02 -9.32 -18.56
N ARG A 251 5.51 -9.93 -17.48
CA ARG A 251 4.38 -10.88 -17.45
C ARG A 251 3.68 -10.84 -16.11
N ASP A 252 2.44 -11.34 -16.06
CA ASP A 252 1.72 -11.56 -14.82
C ASP A 252 2.59 -12.30 -13.79
N SER A 253 2.54 -11.82 -12.54
CA SER A 253 3.31 -12.36 -11.43
C SER A 253 2.38 -12.93 -10.37
N ALA A 254 2.44 -14.25 -10.17
CA ALA A 254 1.62 -14.93 -9.17
C ALA A 254 2.22 -14.79 -7.77
N VAL A 255 1.36 -14.54 -6.78
CA VAL A 255 1.69 -14.66 -5.37
C VAL A 255 1.27 -16.04 -4.93
N VAL A 256 2.22 -16.85 -4.47
CA VAL A 256 2.01 -18.25 -4.11
C VAL A 256 2.43 -18.49 -2.67
N VAL A 257 1.76 -19.43 -2.01
CA VAL A 257 2.32 -20.08 -0.84
C VAL A 257 3.00 -21.34 -1.31
N SER A 258 4.27 -21.52 -0.96
CA SER A 258 4.97 -22.79 -1.17
C SER A 258 5.97 -23.04 -0.06
N GLY A 259 5.97 -24.28 0.45
CA GLY A 259 6.82 -24.67 1.59
C GLY A 259 6.60 -23.81 2.83
N GLY A 260 5.35 -23.43 3.11
CA GLY A 260 4.97 -22.59 4.24
C GLY A 260 5.34 -21.10 4.11
N LYS A 261 5.77 -20.66 2.93
CA LYS A 261 6.26 -19.30 2.68
C LYS A 261 5.46 -18.61 1.60
N VAL A 262 5.13 -17.33 1.81
CA VAL A 262 4.54 -16.49 0.77
C VAL A 262 5.64 -16.00 -0.15
N LYS A 263 5.54 -16.32 -1.44
CA LYS A 263 6.53 -16.03 -2.47
C LYS A 263 5.92 -15.38 -3.70
N GLN A 264 6.72 -14.55 -4.37
CA GLN A 264 6.35 -13.94 -5.64
C GLN A 264 7.58 -13.79 -6.55
N GLY A 265 7.58 -14.52 -7.67
CA GLY A 265 8.60 -14.37 -8.71
C GLY A 265 8.17 -13.38 -9.79
N MET A 266 9.10 -12.56 -10.27
CA MET A 266 8.82 -11.58 -11.33
C MET A 266 10.01 -11.31 -12.24
N ALA A 267 9.68 -10.93 -13.48
CA ALA A 267 10.59 -10.34 -14.43
C ALA A 267 10.13 -8.90 -14.69
N LEU A 268 11.04 -7.94 -14.55
CA LEU A 268 10.78 -6.51 -14.63
C LEU A 268 11.55 -5.89 -15.78
N LYS A 269 10.85 -5.17 -16.66
CA LYS A 269 11.47 -4.33 -17.68
C LYS A 269 11.90 -3.02 -17.06
N LEU A 270 13.19 -2.71 -17.15
CA LEU A 270 13.73 -1.46 -16.64
C LEU A 270 13.20 -0.26 -17.44
N GLN A 271 12.84 0.78 -16.71
CA GLN A 271 12.40 2.07 -17.22
C GLN A 271 13.55 3.08 -17.20
N HIS A 272 13.37 4.19 -17.92
CA HIS A 272 14.37 5.26 -18.05
C HIS A 272 15.73 4.77 -18.59
N THR A 273 15.69 3.72 -19.41
CA THR A 273 16.85 3.11 -20.05
C THR A 273 16.45 2.53 -21.40
N GLU A 274 17.40 2.35 -22.30
CA GLU A 274 17.20 1.80 -23.64
C GLU A 274 16.99 0.28 -23.63
N SER A 275 17.47 -0.41 -22.60
CA SER A 275 17.36 -1.86 -22.47
C SER A 275 17.53 -2.33 -21.03
N GLY A 276 17.15 -3.58 -20.78
CA GLY A 276 17.42 -4.27 -19.53
C GLY A 276 16.16 -4.85 -18.89
N GLU A 277 16.30 -6.08 -18.43
CA GLU A 277 15.31 -6.75 -17.60
C GLU A 277 15.98 -7.27 -16.32
N LEU A 278 15.24 -7.26 -15.20
CA LEU A 278 15.63 -7.88 -13.94
C LEU A 278 14.74 -9.08 -13.63
N GLU A 279 15.35 -10.17 -13.16
CA GLU A 279 14.63 -11.32 -12.61
C GLU A 279 14.86 -11.39 -11.10
N LEU A 280 13.78 -11.57 -10.33
CA LEU A 280 13.83 -11.66 -8.88
C LEU A 280 12.70 -12.50 -8.27
N GLU A 281 12.92 -12.96 -7.04
CA GLU A 281 11.93 -13.62 -6.19
C GLU A 281 11.83 -12.86 -4.87
N MET A 282 10.61 -12.56 -4.43
CA MET A 282 10.33 -12.00 -3.10
C MET A 282 9.73 -13.06 -2.19
N GLU A 283 10.13 -13.06 -0.92
CA GLU A 283 9.52 -13.84 0.16
C GLU A 283 9.05 -12.89 1.28
N TRP A 284 7.79 -13.04 1.69
CA TRP A 284 7.17 -12.21 2.74
C TRP A 284 7.07 -12.98 4.06
N MET A 285 7.56 -12.34 5.13
CA MET A 285 7.48 -12.85 6.49
C MET A 285 6.80 -11.81 7.39
N PRO A 286 5.52 -11.99 7.77
CA PRO A 286 4.85 -11.07 8.67
C PRO A 286 5.54 -11.09 10.05
N LEU A 287 5.64 -9.94 10.71
CA LEU A 287 6.00 -9.89 12.12
C LEU A 287 4.71 -10.15 12.92
N ASN A 288 4.73 -11.17 13.77
CA ASN A 288 3.63 -11.44 14.70
C ASN A 288 3.56 -10.29 15.71
N VAL A 289 2.64 -9.36 15.51
CA VAL A 289 2.32 -8.28 16.45
C VAL A 289 0.94 -8.51 17.05
#